data_AF-A0AAE1C4B0-F1
#
_entry.id   AF-A0AAE1C4B0-F1
#
_cell.length_a   1.000
_cell.length_b   1.000
_cell.length_c   1.000
_cell.angle_alpha   90.00
_cell.angle_beta   90.00
_cell.angle_gamma   90.00
#
_symmetry.space_group_name_H-M   'P 1'
#
loop_
_entity.id
_entity.type
_entity.pdbx_description
1 polymer ?
#
loop_
_entity_poly.entity_id
_entity_poly.type
_entity_poly.pdbx_seq_one_letter_code
_entity_poly.pdbx_strand_id
1 'polypeptide(L)'
;MQQQSLREVEPSREAENWHKSRASRPLLLRLLGAALLCILVWWSLVNVVSTSSRLSFKGGSSDNDLVGAHDPPPHPTALIVSEAWASNKWTVSIPHNAGFPLRPKQYADICTESQTLQKKLIAGSRARTLSGLRRQPTYYTVDHTFVDIGDAEQRGFLPSTLDAPDNMCTTSLTFLLDTEDASFGKSLLMLWLSYGLAKKEGRAFFVDDTRWPYGEYTFFFMPPPDQDCSPPPAHYVVPCPHQAKHLVVSAATAPWTFGPLFEREYSRQRYPGIEKQQGIFDLIWTGYEDLFYLNDVDAGYAATHSMKLRAQAKAHGGSVVGMHIRRGDLHPREYQYSRDYLPLERYGNAAKTSFRSLLPSGEHDSNATGGSGDFNALMAYMNSPLVLASDDPDIISTSEFSSAVSPFKAQKAQERIQLATKATLDLSSPKKDLREPGSAYVKHVDENSGWEGGFFSALFYSIGSLDKTKDTGDEQEIPEQALRMRELVGRAYLLDLAVLGESDAVVCAVSSAGCRVLAVMMGWDAVKEGRWVNVDDHRPWTWT
;
A
#
# COMPACT_ATOMS: atom_id res chain seq x y z
N MET A 1 73.10 28.44 -22.36
CA MET A 1 72.61 29.19 -23.54
C MET A 1 71.43 30.01 -23.05
N GLN A 2 71.40 31.35 -23.02
CA GLN A 2 72.26 32.40 -23.56
C GLN A 2 71.89 33.67 -22.76
N GLN A 3 72.90 34.33 -22.15
CA GLN A 3 73.17 35.78 -22.07
C GLN A 3 71.98 36.77 -21.92
N GLN A 4 71.90 37.69 -20.94
CA GLN A 4 72.76 38.89 -20.70
C GLN A 4 72.44 39.46 -19.29
N SER A 5 73.43 39.69 -18.40
CA SER A 5 74.32 40.87 -18.30
C SER A 5 73.60 42.16 -17.87
N LEU A 6 73.71 42.52 -16.57
CA LEU A 6 74.45 43.69 -16.03
C LEU A 6 73.77 45.05 -16.34
N ARG A 7 73.71 46.08 -15.50
CA ARG A 7 74.25 46.44 -14.17
C ARG A 7 73.61 47.79 -13.80
N GLU A 8 73.55 48.08 -12.50
CA GLU A 8 73.79 49.36 -11.79
C GLU A 8 73.16 50.66 -12.34
N VAL A 9 72.64 51.57 -11.50
CA VAL A 9 73.46 52.45 -10.64
C VAL A 9 72.59 53.10 -9.55
N GLU A 10 73.11 53.01 -8.32
CA GLU A 10 72.85 53.74 -7.06
C GLU A 10 72.90 55.29 -7.21
N PRO A 11 72.60 56.18 -6.22
CA PRO A 11 72.90 56.00 -4.79
C PRO A 11 71.98 56.72 -3.74
N SER A 12 72.07 56.26 -2.49
CA SER A 12 72.36 56.99 -1.23
C SER A 12 71.66 58.35 -0.93
N ARG A 13 71.19 58.69 0.29
CA ARG A 13 71.92 58.81 1.57
C ARG A 13 70.97 59.22 2.71
N GLU A 14 71.31 58.75 3.92
CA GLU A 14 71.29 59.45 5.24
C GLU A 14 69.95 59.97 5.82
N ALA A 15 69.51 59.37 6.94
CA ALA A 15 69.52 59.94 8.32
C ALA A 15 68.34 60.92 8.54
N GLU A 16 67.54 60.90 9.60
CA GLU A 16 67.87 60.90 11.02
C GLU A 16 66.57 60.82 11.86
N ASN A 17 66.61 60.02 12.93
CA ASN A 17 65.98 60.14 14.26
C ASN A 17 64.63 60.88 14.55
N TRP A 18 63.84 60.14 15.38
CA TRP A 18 63.14 60.56 16.61
C TRP A 18 61.64 60.98 16.61
N HIS A 19 60.84 60.03 17.10
CA HIS A 19 59.63 60.10 17.95
C HIS A 19 58.78 61.39 18.04
N LYS A 20 57.49 61.28 17.64
CA LYS A 20 56.34 61.27 18.57
C LYS A 20 55.00 60.97 17.87
N SER A 21 54.33 59.91 18.34
CA SER A 21 52.87 59.67 18.48
C SER A 21 51.89 60.57 17.70
N ARG A 22 50.98 59.93 16.94
CA ARG A 22 49.54 60.01 17.25
C ARG A 22 48.71 58.95 16.52
N ALA A 23 48.26 57.98 17.31
CA ALA A 23 47.16 57.07 16.99
C ALA A 23 45.83 57.84 16.96
N SER A 24 45.04 57.69 15.89
CA SER A 24 43.58 57.96 15.91
C SER A 24 42.82 57.60 14.61
N ARG A 25 43.42 56.90 13.65
CA ARG A 25 42.72 56.53 12.40
C ARG A 25 42.02 55.16 12.39
N PRO A 26 42.57 54.07 12.99
CA PRO A 26 41.89 52.77 12.92
C PRO A 26 40.75 52.62 13.95
N LEU A 27 40.73 53.41 15.03
CA LEU A 27 39.66 53.39 16.03
C LEU A 27 38.39 54.09 15.51
N LEU A 28 38.57 55.20 14.78
CA LEU A 28 37.48 56.00 14.23
C LEU A 28 36.72 55.25 13.12
N LEU A 29 37.44 54.50 12.28
CA LEU A 29 36.83 53.60 11.28
C LEU A 29 36.09 52.41 11.92
N ARG A 30 36.59 51.86 13.04
CA ARG A 30 35.90 50.79 13.77
C ARG A 30 34.64 51.28 14.47
N LEU A 31 34.67 52.49 15.04
CA LEU A 31 33.49 53.11 15.66
C LEU A 31 32.44 53.50 14.61
N LEU A 32 32.85 54.01 13.45
CA LEU A 32 31.93 54.29 12.34
C LEU A 32 31.29 53.00 11.78
N GLY A 33 32.07 51.93 11.63
CA GLY A 33 31.54 50.62 11.23
C GLY A 33 30.54 50.05 12.24
N ALA A 34 30.84 50.16 13.54
CA ALA A 34 29.93 49.72 14.61
C ALA A 34 28.65 50.56 14.66
N ALA A 35 28.75 51.88 14.49
CA ALA A 35 27.59 52.77 14.44
C ALA A 35 26.69 52.46 13.23
N LEU A 36 27.28 52.18 12.07
CA LEU A 36 26.53 51.84 10.85
C LEU A 36 25.82 50.48 11.00
N LEU A 37 26.45 49.51 11.67
CA LEU A 37 25.81 48.24 12.06
C LEU A 37 24.66 48.45 13.05
N CYS A 38 24.84 49.30 14.06
CA CYS A 38 23.78 49.62 15.02
C CYS A 38 22.61 50.34 14.34
N ILE A 39 22.89 51.24 13.38
CA ILE A 39 21.85 51.92 12.60
C ILE A 39 21.12 50.94 11.69
N LEU A 40 21.82 50.00 11.04
CA LEU A 40 21.17 48.97 10.22
C LEU A 40 20.32 48.01 11.06
N VAL A 41 20.80 47.61 12.23
CA VAL A 41 20.04 46.78 13.19
C VAL A 41 18.83 47.56 13.72
N TRP A 42 19.00 48.83 14.10
CA TRP A 42 17.89 49.70 14.51
C TRP A 42 16.88 49.92 13.39
N TRP A 43 17.34 50.14 12.15
CA TRP A 43 16.46 50.31 10.98
C TRP A 43 15.71 49.02 10.65
N SER A 44 16.34 47.85 10.84
CA SER A 44 15.66 46.56 10.72
C SER A 44 14.63 46.33 11.82
N LEU A 45 14.94 46.70 13.07
CA LEU A 45 14.00 46.59 14.20
C LEU A 45 12.84 47.57 14.06
N VAL A 46 13.09 48.82 13.64
CA VAL A 46 12.05 49.81 13.38
C VAL A 46 11.19 49.43 12.19
N ASN A 47 11.75 48.85 11.13
CA ASN A 47 10.95 48.33 10.01
C ASN A 47 10.12 47.11 10.40
N VAL A 48 10.62 46.22 11.27
CA VAL A 48 9.85 45.08 11.80
C VAL A 48 8.71 45.55 12.73
N VAL A 49 8.95 46.61 13.52
CA VAL A 49 7.93 47.20 14.40
C VAL A 49 6.93 48.07 13.61
N SER A 50 7.34 48.75 12.53
CA SER A 50 6.47 49.59 11.69
C SER A 50 5.71 48.83 10.61
N THR A 51 6.16 47.64 10.20
CA THR A 51 5.36 46.71 9.37
C THR A 51 4.35 45.89 10.18
N SER A 52 4.31 46.06 11.50
CA SER A 52 3.32 45.40 12.37
C SER A 52 1.94 46.09 12.42
N SER A 53 1.69 47.11 11.59
CA SER A 53 0.38 47.76 11.51
C SER A 53 -0.05 48.01 10.07
N ARG A 54 -0.66 46.97 9.47
CA ARG A 54 -1.83 46.97 8.55
C ARG A 54 -1.84 45.68 7.72
N LEU A 55 -2.24 44.57 8.34
CA LEU A 55 -2.91 43.50 7.59
C LEU A 55 -4.41 43.80 7.64
N SER A 56 -4.84 44.57 6.64
CA SER A 56 -6.25 44.73 6.30
C SER A 56 -6.77 43.37 5.88
N PHE A 57 -7.60 42.77 6.73
CA PHE A 57 -8.41 41.60 6.41
C PHE A 57 -9.34 41.97 5.26
N LYS A 58 -9.00 41.52 4.05
CA LYS A 58 -9.89 41.56 2.89
C LYS A 58 -10.31 40.11 2.65
N GLY A 59 -11.59 39.86 2.92
CA GLY A 59 -12.19 38.53 2.98
C GLY A 59 -11.92 37.69 1.73
N GLY A 60 -11.39 36.50 1.98
CA GLY A 60 -11.50 35.34 1.11
C GLY A 60 -12.20 34.27 1.93
N SER A 61 -13.43 33.94 1.52
CA SER A 61 -14.28 32.91 2.10
C SER A 61 -13.56 31.55 2.20
N SER A 62 -13.36 31.06 3.42
CA SER A 62 -13.46 29.64 3.79
C SER A 62 -13.38 29.57 5.32
N ASP A 63 -14.53 29.35 5.95
CA ASP A 63 -14.68 29.12 7.37
C ASP A 63 -13.71 28.01 7.82
N ASN A 64 -12.73 28.37 8.64
CA ASN A 64 -11.98 27.41 9.45
C ASN A 64 -12.24 27.84 10.87
N ASP A 65 -13.24 27.23 11.49
CA ASP A 65 -13.76 27.62 12.78
C ASP A 65 -12.66 27.57 13.84
N LEU A 66 -12.28 28.75 14.34
CA LEU A 66 -11.60 28.90 15.61
C LEU A 66 -12.62 28.55 16.70
N VAL A 67 -12.84 27.26 16.93
CA VAL A 67 -13.79 26.81 17.95
C VAL A 67 -13.18 27.10 19.32
N GLY A 68 -13.71 28.12 19.98
CA GLY A 68 -13.44 28.37 21.38
C GLY A 68 -14.14 27.32 22.24
N ALA A 69 -13.38 26.38 22.79
CA ALA A 69 -13.54 25.60 24.03
C ALA A 69 -14.92 25.06 24.49
N HIS A 70 -16.03 25.23 23.76
CA HIS A 70 -17.34 24.86 24.30
C HIS A 70 -18.17 23.85 23.52
N ASP A 71 -18.04 23.72 22.19
CA ASP A 71 -18.68 22.61 21.47
C ASP A 71 -17.88 22.25 20.20
N PRO A 72 -17.31 21.04 20.09
CA PRO A 72 -16.66 20.61 18.85
C PRO A 72 -17.69 20.44 17.71
N PRO A 73 -17.24 20.49 16.44
CA PRO A 73 -18.13 20.30 15.29
C PRO A 73 -18.88 18.96 15.35
N PRO A 74 -20.14 18.89 14.87
CA PRO A 74 -20.95 17.68 14.91
C PRO A 74 -20.53 16.63 13.86
N HIS A 75 -19.44 16.87 13.14
CA HIS A 75 -18.90 15.97 12.13
C HIS A 75 -17.39 15.76 12.36
N PRO A 76 -16.84 14.61 11.96
CA PRO A 76 -15.41 14.34 12.05
C PRO A 76 -14.58 15.35 11.26
N THR A 77 -13.63 16.04 11.90
CA THR A 77 -12.78 17.06 11.24
C THR A 77 -11.50 17.32 12.03
N ALA A 78 -10.47 17.87 11.36
CA ALA A 78 -9.30 18.42 12.03
C ALA A 78 -9.54 19.90 12.41
N LEU A 79 -9.26 20.28 13.66
CA LEU A 79 -9.53 21.63 14.17
C LEU A 79 -8.34 22.25 14.88
N ILE A 80 -8.30 23.59 14.91
CA ILE A 80 -7.29 24.36 15.63
C ILE A 80 -7.72 24.52 17.08
N VAL A 81 -6.83 24.17 18.01
CA VAL A 81 -7.00 24.41 19.45
C VAL A 81 -6.03 25.50 19.90
N SER A 82 -6.49 26.42 20.73
CA SER A 82 -5.67 27.48 21.29
C SER A 82 -5.92 27.62 22.78
N GLU A 83 -4.85 27.67 23.56
CA GLU A 83 -4.91 28.13 24.95
C GLU A 83 -4.66 29.62 24.96
N ALA A 84 -5.29 30.36 25.88
CA ALA A 84 -5.23 31.82 25.91
C ALA A 84 -3.79 32.38 25.83
N TRP A 85 -2.79 31.64 26.33
CA TRP A 85 -1.39 32.09 26.44
C TRP A 85 -0.39 31.21 25.64
N ALA A 86 -0.88 30.22 24.88
CA ALA A 86 -0.03 29.27 24.15
C ALA A 86 -0.09 29.49 22.62
N SER A 87 0.88 28.93 21.91
CA SER A 87 0.83 28.84 20.45
C SER A 87 -0.34 27.97 20.01
N ASN A 88 -1.03 28.38 18.93
CA ASN A 88 -2.04 27.57 18.28
C ASN A 88 -1.51 26.17 17.94
N LYS A 89 -2.30 25.16 18.28
CA LYS A 89 -2.08 23.76 17.96
C LYS A 89 -3.29 23.23 17.19
N TRP A 90 -3.27 21.96 16.82
CA TRP A 90 -4.40 21.30 16.18
C TRP A 90 -4.62 19.89 16.74
N THR A 91 -5.85 19.41 16.66
CA THR A 91 -6.27 18.05 17.03
C THR A 91 -7.30 17.56 16.00
N VAL A 92 -7.65 16.28 16.06
CA VAL A 92 -8.82 15.74 15.35
C VAL A 92 -9.98 15.67 16.34
N SER A 93 -11.19 15.97 15.87
CA SER A 93 -12.43 15.79 16.63
C SER A 93 -13.30 14.80 15.91
N ILE A 94 -13.63 13.69 16.58
CA ILE A 94 -14.62 12.72 16.15
C ILE A 94 -15.73 12.72 17.20
N PRO A 95 -16.99 13.07 16.84
CA PRO A 95 -18.09 13.04 17.79
C PRO A 95 -18.29 11.63 18.39
N HIS A 96 -18.61 11.53 19.68
CA HIS A 96 -18.80 10.22 20.34
C HIS A 96 -20.00 9.42 19.77
N ASN A 97 -20.95 10.11 19.14
CA ASN A 97 -22.09 9.50 18.46
C ASN A 97 -21.82 9.19 16.97
N ALA A 98 -20.61 9.45 16.47
CA ALA A 98 -20.23 9.04 15.13
C ALA A 98 -20.13 7.51 15.07
N GLY A 99 -20.71 6.90 14.03
CA GLY A 99 -20.55 5.47 13.78
C GLY A 99 -19.09 5.11 13.53
N PHE A 100 -18.70 3.89 13.91
CA PHE A 100 -17.39 3.33 13.59
C PHE A 100 -17.55 2.10 12.70
N PRO A 101 -16.73 1.94 11.66
CA PRO A 101 -15.73 2.92 11.17
C PRO A 101 -16.38 4.15 10.49
N LEU A 102 -15.67 5.29 10.41
CA LEU A 102 -16.09 6.44 9.59
C LEU A 102 -16.06 6.10 8.09
N ARG A 103 -16.79 6.84 7.24
CA ARG A 103 -16.77 6.61 5.79
C ARG A 103 -15.37 6.88 5.20
N PRO A 104 -14.95 6.15 4.13
CA PRO A 104 -13.65 6.35 3.48
C PRO A 104 -13.31 7.81 3.17
N LYS A 105 -14.30 8.56 2.64
CA LYS A 105 -14.16 9.98 2.34
C LYS A 105 -13.89 10.83 3.59
N GLN A 106 -14.55 10.56 4.71
CA GLN A 106 -14.35 11.32 5.95
C GLN A 106 -12.92 11.13 6.47
N TYR A 107 -12.37 9.93 6.40
CA TYR A 107 -10.97 9.70 6.77
C TYR A 107 -10.00 10.45 5.85
N ALA A 108 -10.23 10.44 4.53
CA ALA A 108 -9.42 11.17 3.57
C ALA A 108 -9.49 12.70 3.77
N ASP A 109 -10.68 13.21 4.09
CA ASP A 109 -10.91 14.64 4.38
C ASP A 109 -10.13 15.06 5.64
N ILE A 110 -10.21 14.29 6.74
CA ILE A 110 -9.44 14.55 7.98
C ILE A 110 -7.94 14.61 7.68
N CYS A 111 -7.40 13.68 6.90
CA CYS A 111 -5.98 13.67 6.55
C CYS A 111 -5.56 14.88 5.68
N THR A 112 -6.42 15.30 4.75
CA THR A 112 -6.19 16.47 3.90
C THR A 112 -6.22 17.77 4.71
N GLU A 113 -7.18 17.90 5.61
CA GLU A 113 -7.31 19.02 6.55
C GLU A 113 -6.10 19.07 7.49
N SER A 114 -5.72 17.93 8.07
CA SER A 114 -4.56 17.79 8.96
C SER A 114 -3.27 18.32 8.33
N GLN A 115 -2.97 17.91 7.09
CA GLN A 115 -1.80 18.42 6.37
C GLN A 115 -1.88 19.93 6.11
N THR A 116 -3.08 20.45 5.84
CA THR A 116 -3.31 21.88 5.61
C THR A 116 -3.08 22.67 6.89
N LEU A 117 -3.61 22.22 8.02
CA LEU A 117 -3.43 22.84 9.33
C LEU A 117 -1.97 22.79 9.78
N GLN A 118 -1.32 21.64 9.66
CA GLN A 118 0.11 21.48 9.95
C GLN A 118 0.95 22.51 9.19
N LYS A 119 0.76 22.62 7.87
CA LYS A 119 1.49 23.59 7.03
C LYS A 119 1.23 25.03 7.48
N LYS A 120 -0.03 25.39 7.75
CA LYS A 120 -0.43 26.72 8.22
C LYS A 120 0.23 27.08 9.56
N LEU A 121 0.18 26.17 10.54
CA LEU A 121 0.69 26.41 11.90
C LEU A 121 2.22 26.45 11.95
N ILE A 122 2.89 25.55 11.21
CA ILE A 122 4.36 25.58 11.10
C ILE A 122 4.83 26.89 10.44
N ALA A 123 4.15 27.33 9.38
CA ALA A 123 4.48 28.57 8.66
C ALA A 123 4.24 29.83 9.52
N GLY A 124 3.23 29.82 10.38
CA GLY A 124 2.91 30.90 11.32
C GLY A 124 3.76 30.91 12.58
N SER A 125 4.46 29.82 12.91
CA SER A 125 5.31 29.76 14.10
C SER A 125 6.57 30.62 13.95
N ARG A 126 6.98 31.30 15.04
CA ARG A 126 8.25 32.06 15.12
C ARG A 126 9.50 31.18 14.95
N ALA A 127 9.35 29.85 14.84
CA ALA A 127 10.44 28.90 14.62
C ALA A 127 11.09 29.02 13.22
N ARG A 128 10.57 29.89 12.34
CA ARG A 128 11.08 30.13 10.99
C ARG A 128 12.50 30.75 10.97
N THR A 129 12.92 31.44 12.02
CA THR A 129 14.21 32.16 12.06
C THR A 129 15.43 31.28 12.32
N LEU A 130 15.26 30.03 12.76
CA LEU A 130 16.36 29.05 12.93
C LEU A 130 16.24 27.84 12.00
N SER A 131 15.18 27.75 11.18
CA SER A 131 14.85 26.57 10.38
C SER A 131 15.43 26.55 8.96
N GLY A 132 16.33 27.48 8.61
CA GLY A 132 17.00 27.51 7.30
C GLY A 132 17.88 26.28 7.00
N LEU A 133 18.12 25.43 8.00
CA LEU A 133 18.85 24.16 7.92
C LEU A 133 17.94 22.90 8.03
N ARG A 134 16.60 23.04 7.97
CA ARG A 134 15.71 21.88 8.20
C ARG A 134 15.93 20.78 7.16
N ARG A 135 16.34 19.61 7.66
CA ARG A 135 16.33 18.32 6.95
C ARG A 135 14.93 18.08 6.36
N GLN A 136 14.88 17.46 5.18
CA GLN A 136 13.64 17.00 4.57
C GLN A 136 12.85 16.14 5.59
N PRO A 137 11.51 16.32 5.70
CA PRO A 137 10.71 15.55 6.65
C PRO A 137 10.86 14.06 6.36
N THR A 138 11.18 13.25 7.38
CA THR A 138 11.21 11.78 7.36
C THR A 138 9.83 11.19 7.69
N TYR A 139 9.67 9.87 7.53
CA TYR A 139 8.42 9.18 7.87
C TYR A 139 8.01 9.39 9.33
N TYR A 140 8.98 9.31 10.24
CA TYR A 140 8.81 9.53 11.68
C TYR A 140 8.94 10.99 12.15
N THR A 141 8.71 11.97 11.26
CA THR A 141 8.79 13.37 11.67
C THR A 141 7.65 13.71 12.63
N VAL A 142 8.02 14.09 13.85
CA VAL A 142 7.05 14.50 14.88
C VAL A 142 6.51 15.90 14.58
N ASP A 143 5.19 16.02 14.50
CA ASP A 143 4.47 17.28 14.48
C ASP A 143 4.26 17.80 15.90
N HIS A 144 5.05 18.80 16.27
CA HIS A 144 4.95 19.49 17.56
C HIS A 144 3.70 20.38 17.70
N THR A 145 2.99 20.63 16.59
CA THR A 145 1.74 21.41 16.59
C THR A 145 0.49 20.56 16.78
N PHE A 146 0.62 19.23 16.71
CA PHE A 146 -0.48 18.29 16.96
C PHE A 146 -0.64 17.99 18.46
N VAL A 147 -1.88 17.84 18.91
CA VAL A 147 -2.26 17.33 20.24
C VAL A 147 -3.05 16.04 20.03
N ASP A 148 -2.63 14.96 20.67
CA ASP A 148 -3.32 13.67 20.61
C ASP A 148 -4.68 13.72 21.35
N ILE A 149 -5.62 12.85 20.99
CA ILE A 149 -7.02 12.92 21.46
C ILE A 149 -7.13 12.86 22.98
N GLY A 150 -6.45 11.91 23.63
CA GLY A 150 -6.48 11.80 25.09
C GLY A 150 -5.87 13.02 25.79
N ASP A 151 -4.84 13.62 25.20
CA ASP A 151 -4.22 14.85 25.74
C ASP A 151 -5.11 16.08 25.50
N ALA A 152 -5.90 16.08 24.42
CA ALA A 152 -6.87 17.12 24.11
C ALA A 152 -8.09 17.07 25.05
N GLU A 153 -8.58 15.87 25.39
CA GLU A 153 -9.60 15.68 26.43
C GLU A 153 -9.12 16.16 27.80
N GLN A 154 -7.90 15.80 28.22
CA GLN A 154 -7.32 16.22 29.50
C GLN A 154 -7.17 17.74 29.64
N ARG A 155 -6.96 18.45 28.51
CA ARG A 155 -6.86 19.91 28.47
C ARG A 155 -8.20 20.62 28.29
N GLY A 156 -9.29 19.86 28.15
CA GLY A 156 -10.63 20.41 27.91
C GLY A 156 -10.85 20.97 26.51
N PHE A 157 -10.07 20.54 25.51
CA PHE A 157 -10.32 20.89 24.11
C PHE A 157 -11.39 20.00 23.47
N LEU A 158 -11.52 18.76 23.96
CA LEU A 158 -12.49 17.79 23.50
C LEU A 158 -13.33 17.28 24.70
N PRO A 159 -14.58 16.83 24.47
CA PRO A 159 -15.40 16.21 25.49
C PRO A 159 -14.70 15.00 26.11
N SER A 160 -14.69 14.89 27.44
CA SER A 160 -14.07 13.75 28.12
C SER A 160 -14.88 12.46 27.92
N THR A 161 -14.16 11.36 27.74
CA THR A 161 -14.76 10.02 27.68
C THR A 161 -15.02 9.48 29.07
N LEU A 162 -16.27 9.16 29.39
CA LEU A 162 -16.65 8.61 30.70
C LEU A 162 -16.44 7.09 30.79
N ASP A 163 -16.36 6.39 29.65
CA ASP A 163 -16.38 4.92 29.57
C ASP A 163 -15.13 4.32 28.88
N ALA A 164 -13.96 4.94 29.01
CA ALA A 164 -12.73 4.34 28.46
C ALA A 164 -12.40 3.04 29.23
N PRO A 165 -12.05 1.93 28.55
CA PRO A 165 -11.79 0.66 29.23
C PRO A 165 -10.54 0.75 30.12
N ASP A 166 -10.61 0.17 31.32
CA ASP A 166 -9.53 0.20 32.32
C ASP A 166 -8.18 -0.33 31.79
N ASN A 167 -8.21 -1.26 30.82
CA ASN A 167 -7.06 -1.89 30.19
C ASN A 167 -6.90 -1.51 28.69
N MET A 168 -7.21 -0.26 28.33
CA MET A 168 -7.01 0.23 26.96
C MET A 168 -5.55 0.13 26.51
N CYS A 169 -5.32 -0.26 25.27
CA CYS A 169 -3.98 -0.26 24.68
C CYS A 169 -3.34 1.15 24.75
N THR A 170 -2.01 1.23 24.92
CA THR A 170 -1.31 2.53 24.93
C THR A 170 -1.16 3.11 23.53
N THR A 171 -0.89 2.25 22.55
CA THR A 171 -0.85 2.58 21.13
C THR A 171 -1.47 1.45 20.34
N SER A 172 -2.16 1.78 19.27
CA SER A 172 -2.74 0.78 18.37
C SER A 172 -2.74 1.22 16.92
N LEU A 173 -2.94 0.26 16.03
CA LEU A 173 -3.23 0.42 14.62
C LEU A 173 -4.41 -0.49 14.28
N THR A 174 -5.52 0.12 13.89
CA THR A 174 -6.70 -0.59 13.40
C THR A 174 -6.71 -0.55 11.88
N PHE A 175 -6.68 -1.71 11.23
CA PHE A 175 -6.80 -1.82 9.79
C PHE A 175 -8.25 -2.07 9.40
N LEU A 176 -8.80 -1.21 8.54
CA LEU A 176 -10.13 -1.40 7.96
C LEU A 176 -9.98 -2.16 6.64
N LEU A 177 -10.71 -3.26 6.52
CA LEU A 177 -10.78 -4.05 5.30
C LEU A 177 -11.64 -3.37 4.21
N ASP A 178 -12.11 -2.15 4.40
CA ASP A 178 -12.93 -1.47 3.40
C ASP A 178 -12.14 -1.19 2.10
N THR A 179 -12.71 -1.62 0.98
CA THR A 179 -12.11 -1.47 -0.35
C THR A 179 -13.10 -0.95 -1.37
N GLU A 180 -12.64 -0.07 -2.26
CA GLU A 180 -13.45 0.44 -3.37
C GLU A 180 -13.42 -0.47 -4.61
N ASP A 181 -12.38 -1.28 -4.81
CA ASP A 181 -12.07 -1.94 -6.09
C ASP A 181 -12.27 -3.47 -6.10
N ALA A 182 -13.06 -4.01 -5.15
CA ALA A 182 -13.30 -5.44 -4.94
C ALA A 182 -12.04 -6.31 -5.01
N SER A 183 -10.86 -5.77 -4.66
CA SER A 183 -9.62 -6.52 -4.80
C SER A 183 -9.25 -7.21 -3.49
N PHE A 184 -9.58 -8.51 -3.40
CA PHE A 184 -9.17 -9.34 -2.26
C PHE A 184 -7.63 -9.32 -2.08
N GLY A 185 -6.87 -9.51 -3.16
CA GLY A 185 -5.40 -9.51 -3.10
C GLY A 185 -4.80 -8.19 -2.62
N LYS A 186 -5.35 -7.03 -3.00
CA LYS A 186 -4.90 -5.73 -2.45
C LYS A 186 -5.26 -5.59 -0.98
N SER A 187 -6.44 -6.08 -0.58
CA SER A 187 -6.84 -6.13 0.83
C SER A 187 -5.80 -6.89 1.65
N LEU A 188 -5.37 -8.08 1.19
CA LEU A 188 -4.33 -8.88 1.84
C LEU A 188 -2.98 -8.16 1.93
N LEU A 189 -2.49 -7.59 0.83
CA LEU A 189 -1.20 -6.89 0.82
C LEU A 189 -1.22 -5.69 1.78
N MET A 190 -2.30 -4.92 1.82
CA MET A 190 -2.45 -3.79 2.74
C MET A 190 -2.63 -4.24 4.19
N LEU A 191 -3.40 -5.30 4.44
CA LEU A 191 -3.57 -5.89 5.77
C LEU A 191 -2.22 -6.32 6.34
N TRP A 192 -1.46 -7.12 5.58
CA TRP A 192 -0.17 -7.62 6.00
C TRP A 192 0.86 -6.51 6.16
N LEU A 193 0.86 -5.51 5.26
CA LEU A 193 1.73 -4.34 5.40
C LEU A 193 1.42 -3.54 6.66
N SER A 194 0.13 -3.33 6.95
CA SER A 194 -0.34 -2.61 8.14
C SER A 194 0.03 -3.35 9.42
N TYR A 195 -0.13 -4.67 9.43
CA TYR A 195 0.29 -5.52 10.55
C TYR A 195 1.80 -5.48 10.76
N GLY A 196 2.58 -5.68 9.69
CA GLY A 196 4.04 -5.62 9.77
C GLY A 196 4.52 -4.26 10.29
N LEU A 197 3.89 -3.18 9.85
CA LEU A 197 4.15 -1.83 10.35
C LEU A 197 3.79 -1.70 11.84
N ALA A 198 2.61 -2.17 12.26
CA ALA A 198 2.18 -2.13 13.65
C ALA A 198 3.13 -2.90 14.57
N LYS A 199 3.51 -4.12 14.19
CA LYS A 199 4.46 -4.95 14.93
C LYS A 199 5.84 -4.29 15.02
N LYS A 200 6.31 -3.67 13.94
CA LYS A 200 7.59 -2.92 13.93
C LYS A 200 7.54 -1.69 14.84
N GLU A 201 6.40 -1.03 14.95
CA GLU A 201 6.20 0.14 15.80
C GLU A 201 5.80 -0.19 17.24
N GLY A 202 5.57 -1.47 17.55
CA GLY A 202 5.09 -1.90 18.88
C GLY A 202 3.68 -1.43 19.18
N ARG A 203 2.82 -1.34 18.16
CA ARG A 203 1.39 -0.98 18.30
C ARG A 203 0.54 -2.24 18.40
N ALA A 204 -0.48 -2.21 19.25
CA ALA A 204 -1.52 -3.23 19.23
C ALA A 204 -2.24 -3.23 17.87
N PHE A 205 -2.55 -4.39 17.30
CA PHE A 205 -3.17 -4.49 15.98
C PHE A 205 -4.61 -5.00 16.05
N PHE A 206 -5.51 -4.32 15.34
CA PHE A 206 -6.91 -4.70 15.23
C PHE A 206 -7.35 -4.71 13.77
N VAL A 207 -8.32 -5.56 13.45
CA VAL A 207 -8.95 -5.65 12.13
C VAL A 207 -10.42 -5.28 12.28
N ASP A 208 -10.91 -4.42 11.39
CA ASP A 208 -12.33 -4.13 11.24
C ASP A 208 -12.78 -4.60 9.85
N ASP A 209 -13.76 -5.49 9.83
CA ASP A 209 -14.35 -6.10 8.64
C ASP A 209 -15.79 -5.63 8.38
N THR A 210 -16.29 -4.65 9.15
CA THR A 210 -17.68 -4.17 9.13
C THR A 210 -18.16 -3.80 7.71
N ARG A 211 -17.26 -3.25 6.89
CA ARG A 211 -17.53 -2.84 5.50
C ARG A 211 -16.74 -3.63 4.46
N TRP A 212 -16.18 -4.77 4.83
CA TRP A 212 -15.47 -5.60 3.87
C TRP A 212 -16.48 -6.25 2.93
N PRO A 213 -16.40 -6.04 1.60
CA PRO A 213 -17.45 -6.53 0.71
C PRO A 213 -17.47 -8.06 0.56
N TYR A 214 -16.51 -8.76 1.16
CA TYR A 214 -16.41 -10.22 1.17
C TYR A 214 -17.04 -10.88 2.40
N GLY A 215 -17.44 -10.13 3.43
CA GLY A 215 -17.98 -10.67 4.69
C GLY A 215 -17.00 -10.56 5.85
N GLU A 216 -17.13 -11.42 6.85
CA GLU A 216 -16.32 -11.39 8.07
C GLU A 216 -14.90 -11.94 7.83
N TYR A 217 -13.90 -11.35 8.47
CA TYR A 217 -12.51 -11.81 8.46
C TYR A 217 -12.39 -13.25 8.97
N THR A 218 -13.09 -13.58 10.06
CA THR A 218 -13.09 -14.90 10.69
C THR A 218 -13.77 -15.99 9.87
N PHE A 219 -14.50 -15.63 8.81
CA PHE A 219 -15.01 -16.61 7.85
C PHE A 219 -13.86 -17.26 7.06
N PHE A 220 -12.81 -16.49 6.77
CA PHE A 220 -11.68 -16.92 5.94
C PHE A 220 -10.48 -17.35 6.77
N PHE A 221 -10.20 -16.62 7.84
CA PHE A 221 -8.96 -16.73 8.61
C PHE A 221 -9.21 -17.02 10.08
N MET A 222 -8.19 -17.53 10.76
CA MET A 222 -8.14 -17.53 12.21
C MET A 222 -8.06 -16.08 12.73
N PRO A 223 -8.63 -15.78 13.91
CA PRO A 223 -8.54 -14.44 14.50
C PRO A 223 -7.08 -13.94 14.60
N PRO A 224 -6.83 -12.63 14.48
CA PRO A 224 -5.50 -12.07 14.66
C PRO A 224 -4.93 -12.40 16.05
N PRO A 225 -3.60 -12.37 16.25
CA PRO A 225 -2.97 -12.60 17.55
C PRO A 225 -3.57 -11.70 18.64
N ASP A 226 -3.68 -12.23 19.86
CA ASP A 226 -4.15 -11.46 21.02
C ASP A 226 -3.18 -10.31 21.35
N GLN A 227 -3.72 -9.18 21.80
CA GLN A 227 -2.98 -7.95 22.06
C GLN A 227 -2.78 -7.67 23.56
N ASP A 228 -3.33 -8.51 24.45
CA ASP A 228 -3.30 -8.34 25.92
C ASP A 228 -3.89 -7.00 26.41
N CYS A 229 -4.64 -6.29 25.57
CA CYS A 229 -5.27 -5.01 25.88
C CYS A 229 -6.56 -4.80 25.08
N SER A 230 -7.43 -3.93 25.60
CA SER A 230 -8.71 -3.62 24.96
C SER A 230 -8.53 -2.56 23.87
N PRO A 231 -9.28 -2.65 22.76
CA PRO A 231 -9.26 -1.65 21.71
C PRO A 231 -9.69 -0.27 22.26
N PRO A 232 -9.12 0.82 21.74
CA PRO A 232 -9.54 2.17 22.13
C PRO A 232 -10.97 2.49 21.65
N PRO A 233 -11.68 3.44 22.30
CA PRO A 233 -12.94 3.96 21.78
C PRO A 233 -12.81 4.51 20.36
N ALA A 234 -13.89 4.43 19.58
CA ALA A 234 -13.91 4.81 18.17
C ALA A 234 -13.36 6.22 17.88
N HIS A 235 -13.67 7.20 18.71
CA HIS A 235 -13.24 8.59 18.51
C HIS A 235 -11.76 8.85 18.85
N TYR A 236 -11.09 7.90 19.51
CA TYR A 236 -9.64 7.94 19.70
C TYR A 236 -8.88 7.49 18.45
N VAL A 237 -9.52 6.71 17.56
CA VAL A 237 -8.87 6.12 16.39
C VAL A 237 -8.91 7.10 15.22
N VAL A 238 -7.76 7.68 14.89
CA VAL A 238 -7.65 8.78 13.91
C VAL A 238 -6.73 8.43 12.73
N PRO A 239 -7.01 8.93 11.52
CA PRO A 239 -6.27 8.51 10.32
C PRO A 239 -4.93 9.25 10.16
N CYS A 240 -4.83 10.46 10.72
CA CYS A 240 -3.67 11.33 10.64
C CYS A 240 -3.55 12.17 11.92
N PRO A 241 -2.33 12.56 12.33
CA PRO A 241 -1.04 12.25 11.73
C PRO A 241 -0.50 10.87 12.16
N HIS A 242 0.54 10.36 11.49
CA HIS A 242 1.16 9.05 11.79
C HIS A 242 1.60 8.87 13.26
N GLN A 243 1.91 9.96 13.95
CA GLN A 243 2.32 9.92 15.35
C GLN A 243 1.16 9.73 16.35
N ALA A 244 -0.10 9.74 15.91
CA ALA A 244 -1.24 9.55 16.81
C ALA A 244 -1.15 8.19 17.53
N LYS A 245 -1.62 8.13 18.77
CA LYS A 245 -1.53 6.91 19.59
C LYS A 245 -2.35 5.77 19.00
N HIS A 246 -3.53 6.06 18.46
CA HIS A 246 -4.42 5.08 17.84
C HIS A 246 -4.66 5.46 16.38
N LEU A 247 -4.04 4.71 15.48
CA LEU A 247 -4.13 4.96 14.03
C LEU A 247 -5.21 4.10 13.40
N VAL A 248 -5.92 4.66 12.42
CA VAL A 248 -6.72 3.87 11.48
C VAL A 248 -6.09 3.88 10.09
N VAL A 249 -5.91 2.70 9.53
CA VAL A 249 -5.40 2.50 8.17
C VAL A 249 -6.45 1.83 7.32
N SER A 250 -6.72 2.40 6.15
CA SER A 250 -7.67 1.87 5.17
C SER A 250 -7.16 2.13 3.75
N ALA A 251 -7.87 1.61 2.75
CA ALA A 251 -7.60 1.96 1.35
C ALA A 251 -7.62 3.49 1.13
N ALA A 252 -8.51 4.22 1.83
CA ALA A 252 -8.63 5.67 1.71
C ALA A 252 -7.49 6.44 2.39
N THR A 253 -6.87 5.92 3.44
CA THR A 253 -5.77 6.59 4.15
C THR A 253 -4.38 6.10 3.73
N ALA A 254 -4.32 5.02 2.94
CA ALA A 254 -3.09 4.45 2.41
C ALA A 254 -2.13 5.46 1.75
N PRO A 255 -2.58 6.50 1.00
CA PRO A 255 -1.67 7.49 0.44
C PRO A 255 -0.89 8.29 1.48
N TRP A 256 -1.43 8.47 2.69
CA TRP A 256 -0.77 9.16 3.80
C TRP A 256 0.12 8.23 4.61
N THR A 257 -0.35 7.01 4.88
CA THR A 257 0.36 6.00 5.68
C THR A 257 1.50 5.32 4.91
N PHE A 258 1.26 4.96 3.65
CA PHE A 258 2.17 4.21 2.77
C PHE A 258 2.66 5.02 1.57
N GLY A 259 2.61 6.35 1.67
CA GLY A 259 3.04 7.27 0.62
C GLY A 259 4.56 7.39 0.45
N PRO A 260 5.04 8.43 -0.26
CA PRO A 260 6.46 8.59 -0.59
C PRO A 260 7.41 8.64 0.62
N LEU A 261 6.95 9.13 1.77
CA LEU A 261 7.75 9.14 3.00
C LEU A 261 7.98 7.73 3.54
N PHE A 262 6.94 6.90 3.53
CA PHE A 262 7.01 5.48 3.88
C PHE A 262 7.93 4.73 2.91
N GLU A 263 7.71 4.89 1.61
CA GLU A 263 8.56 4.25 0.60
C GLU A 263 10.02 4.63 0.80
N ARG A 264 10.32 5.89 1.12
CA ARG A 264 11.71 6.32 1.33
C ARG A 264 12.34 5.71 2.56
N GLU A 265 11.58 5.56 3.65
CA GLU A 265 12.03 4.96 4.92
C GLU A 265 12.29 3.46 4.78
N TYR A 266 11.40 2.75 4.09
CA TYR A 266 11.42 1.29 4.03
C TYR A 266 12.07 0.72 2.77
N SER A 267 12.26 1.53 1.74
CA SER A 267 13.04 1.12 0.57
C SER A 267 14.54 1.20 0.84
N ARG A 268 15.27 0.19 0.38
CA ARG A 268 16.74 0.20 0.39
C ARG A 268 17.28 1.10 -0.73
N GLN A 269 17.26 2.43 -0.52
CA GLN A 269 17.63 3.44 -1.54
C GLN A 269 19.00 3.24 -2.20
N ARG A 270 19.93 2.57 -1.52
CA ARG A 270 21.28 2.30 -2.05
C ARG A 270 21.33 1.14 -3.06
N TYR A 271 20.26 0.35 -3.17
CA TYR A 271 20.20 -0.83 -4.01
C TYR A 271 19.22 -0.59 -5.17
N PRO A 272 19.59 -0.91 -6.42
CA PRO A 272 18.69 -0.83 -7.55
C PRO A 272 17.73 -2.03 -7.58
N GLY A 273 16.83 -2.04 -8.56
CA GLY A 273 16.06 -3.24 -8.90
C GLY A 273 15.13 -3.72 -7.79
N ILE A 274 15.12 -5.03 -7.58
CA ILE A 274 14.20 -5.71 -6.67
C ILE A 274 14.64 -5.51 -5.21
N GLU A 275 15.93 -5.47 -4.94
CA GLU A 275 16.53 -5.29 -3.62
C GLU A 275 16.09 -4.00 -2.94
N LYS A 276 15.71 -2.98 -3.73
CA LYS A 276 15.10 -1.75 -3.23
C LYS A 276 13.85 -2.03 -2.39
N GLN A 277 13.07 -3.05 -2.74
CA GLN A 277 11.76 -3.36 -2.16
C GLN A 277 11.84 -4.30 -0.95
N GLN A 278 13.01 -4.85 -0.63
CA GLN A 278 13.16 -5.86 0.43
C GLN A 278 12.60 -5.39 1.78
N GLY A 279 12.86 -4.14 2.19
CA GLY A 279 12.39 -3.67 3.49
C GLY A 279 10.86 -3.55 3.60
N ILE A 280 10.16 -3.30 2.47
CA ILE A 280 8.70 -3.32 2.43
C ILE A 280 8.20 -4.77 2.34
N PHE A 281 8.88 -5.62 1.57
CA PHE A 281 8.60 -7.05 1.50
C PHE A 281 8.67 -7.70 2.90
N ASP A 282 9.70 -7.40 3.68
CA ASP A 282 9.90 -7.97 5.03
C ASP A 282 8.72 -7.63 5.97
N LEU A 283 8.15 -6.42 5.86
CA LEU A 283 6.93 -6.05 6.62
C LEU A 283 5.73 -6.89 6.20
N ILE A 284 5.51 -7.02 4.89
CA ILE A 284 4.38 -7.76 4.33
C ILE A 284 4.52 -9.25 4.63
N TRP A 285 5.72 -9.80 4.54
CA TRP A 285 6.01 -11.19 4.90
C TRP A 285 5.70 -11.46 6.37
N THR A 286 6.07 -10.55 7.27
CA THR A 286 5.72 -10.64 8.70
C THR A 286 4.21 -10.69 8.92
N GLY A 287 3.43 -9.89 8.17
CA GLY A 287 1.98 -9.94 8.23
C GLY A 287 1.37 -11.19 7.61
N TYR A 288 1.96 -11.70 6.53
CA TYR A 288 1.56 -12.98 5.94
C TYR A 288 1.74 -14.14 6.93
N GLU A 289 2.93 -14.26 7.55
CA GLU A 289 3.22 -15.34 8.50
C GLU A 289 2.28 -15.34 9.70
N ASP A 290 1.93 -14.17 10.24
CA ASP A 290 1.13 -14.07 11.45
C ASP A 290 -0.39 -14.06 11.19
N LEU A 291 -0.85 -13.65 10.00
CA LEU A 291 -2.29 -13.47 9.71
C LEU A 291 -2.86 -14.42 8.66
N PHE A 292 -2.04 -15.12 7.87
CA PHE A 292 -2.53 -16.02 6.82
C PHE A 292 -2.70 -17.45 7.33
N TYR A 293 -3.57 -17.61 8.33
CA TYR A 293 -4.04 -18.93 8.76
C TYR A 293 -5.47 -19.10 8.30
N LEU A 294 -5.68 -19.90 7.25
CA LEU A 294 -7.03 -20.22 6.79
C LEU A 294 -7.82 -20.93 7.90
N ASN A 295 -9.14 -20.82 7.86
CA ASN A 295 -10.00 -21.64 8.72
C ASN A 295 -9.65 -23.13 8.62
N ASP A 296 -9.88 -23.90 9.69
CA ASP A 296 -9.41 -25.29 9.81
C ASP A 296 -9.81 -26.19 8.62
N VAL A 297 -11.01 -25.96 8.06
CA VAL A 297 -11.55 -26.75 6.95
C VAL A 297 -10.78 -26.48 5.65
N ASP A 298 -10.52 -25.22 5.35
CA ASP A 298 -9.83 -24.79 4.14
C ASP A 298 -8.32 -25.01 4.24
N ALA A 299 -7.73 -24.78 5.41
CA ALA A 299 -6.34 -25.09 5.71
C ALA A 299 -6.06 -26.60 5.51
N GLY A 300 -6.91 -27.47 6.07
CA GLY A 300 -6.79 -28.92 5.91
C GLY A 300 -6.89 -29.38 4.46
N TYR A 301 -7.81 -28.78 3.69
CA TYR A 301 -7.94 -29.07 2.25
C TYR A 301 -6.70 -28.62 1.47
N ALA A 302 -6.26 -27.36 1.64
CA ALA A 302 -5.12 -26.80 0.90
C ALA A 302 -3.82 -27.56 1.21
N ALA A 303 -3.57 -27.90 2.47
CA ALA A 303 -2.42 -28.69 2.89
C ALA A 303 -2.44 -30.10 2.27
N THR A 304 -3.58 -30.79 2.34
CA THR A 304 -3.72 -32.15 1.76
C THR A 304 -3.53 -32.13 0.24
N HIS A 305 -4.11 -31.14 -0.43
CA HIS A 305 -3.99 -31.00 -1.88
C HIS A 305 -2.53 -30.71 -2.27
N SER A 306 -1.88 -29.75 -1.61
CA SER A 306 -0.48 -29.40 -1.87
C SER A 306 0.47 -30.57 -1.63
N MET A 307 0.26 -31.36 -0.57
CA MET A 307 1.03 -32.59 -0.33
C MET A 307 0.84 -33.61 -1.45
N LYS A 308 -0.38 -33.80 -1.96
CA LYS A 308 -0.67 -34.71 -3.09
C LYS A 308 0.07 -34.26 -4.36
N LEU A 309 0.05 -32.97 -4.66
CA LEU A 309 0.75 -32.37 -5.81
C LEU A 309 2.26 -32.63 -5.73
N ARG A 310 2.87 -32.33 -4.57
CA ARG A 310 4.29 -32.55 -4.34
C ARG A 310 4.67 -34.03 -4.38
N ALA A 311 3.83 -34.91 -3.83
CA ALA A 311 4.06 -36.35 -3.90
C ALA A 311 4.03 -36.86 -5.35
N GLN A 312 3.10 -36.36 -6.17
CA GLN A 312 3.03 -36.69 -7.60
C GLN A 312 4.27 -36.20 -8.36
N ALA A 313 4.72 -34.97 -8.10
CA ALA A 313 5.94 -34.43 -8.69
C ALA A 313 7.17 -35.26 -8.30
N LYS A 314 7.35 -35.52 -7.00
CA LYS A 314 8.47 -36.30 -6.46
C LYS A 314 8.51 -37.73 -7.01
N ALA A 315 7.37 -38.38 -7.20
CA ALA A 315 7.28 -39.73 -7.76
C ALA A 315 7.87 -39.84 -9.17
N HIS A 316 7.95 -38.73 -9.90
CA HIS A 316 8.46 -38.68 -11.27
C HIS A 316 9.74 -37.84 -11.39
N GLY A 317 10.41 -37.54 -10.27
CA GLY A 317 11.63 -36.71 -10.24
C GLY A 317 11.39 -35.25 -10.68
N GLY A 318 10.14 -34.79 -10.61
CA GLY A 318 9.71 -33.47 -11.04
C GLY A 318 9.52 -32.48 -9.90
N SER A 319 9.14 -31.26 -10.27
CA SER A 319 8.77 -30.16 -9.37
C SER A 319 7.37 -29.65 -9.73
N VAL A 320 6.70 -29.01 -8.78
CA VAL A 320 5.38 -28.38 -8.98
C VAL A 320 5.60 -26.94 -9.45
N VAL A 321 5.05 -26.61 -10.63
CA VAL A 321 5.02 -25.23 -11.11
C VAL A 321 3.59 -24.71 -11.01
N GLY A 322 3.42 -23.60 -10.27
CA GLY A 322 2.18 -22.85 -10.19
C GLY A 322 2.07 -21.85 -11.33
N MET A 323 0.86 -21.62 -11.82
CA MET A 323 0.56 -20.64 -12.85
C MET A 323 -0.69 -19.87 -12.45
N HIS A 324 -0.56 -18.56 -12.29
CA HIS A 324 -1.68 -17.68 -11.98
C HIS A 324 -1.96 -16.74 -13.16
N ILE A 325 -3.10 -16.94 -13.81
CA ILE A 325 -3.53 -16.14 -14.96
C ILE A 325 -4.71 -15.27 -14.55
N ARG A 326 -4.51 -13.95 -14.62
CA ARG A 326 -5.57 -12.96 -14.41
C ARG A 326 -6.13 -12.51 -15.76
N ARG A 327 -7.44 -12.65 -15.94
CA ARG A 327 -8.23 -12.11 -17.05
C ARG A 327 -9.14 -10.99 -16.53
N GLY A 328 -10.39 -10.92 -16.95
CA GLY A 328 -11.43 -10.04 -16.42
C GLY A 328 -11.15 -8.54 -16.61
N ASP A 329 -11.46 -7.74 -15.59
CA ASP A 329 -11.31 -6.27 -15.64
C ASP A 329 -9.87 -5.76 -15.48
N LEU A 330 -8.88 -6.64 -15.25
CA LEU A 330 -7.49 -6.24 -15.05
C LEU A 330 -6.63 -6.61 -16.26
N HIS A 331 -5.88 -5.61 -16.75
CA HIS A 331 -4.99 -5.77 -17.89
C HIS A 331 -3.51 -5.62 -17.50
N PRO A 332 -2.59 -6.20 -18.29
CA PRO A 332 -1.14 -6.07 -18.11
C PRO A 332 -0.67 -4.61 -18.09
N ARG A 333 0.44 -4.35 -17.41
CA ARG A 333 1.09 -3.02 -17.39
C ARG A 333 1.85 -2.74 -18.68
N GLU A 334 2.29 -3.78 -19.39
CA GLU A 334 2.94 -3.62 -20.69
C GLU A 334 2.02 -2.92 -21.69
N TYR A 335 2.48 -1.79 -22.24
CA TYR A 335 1.67 -0.94 -23.12
C TYR A 335 1.05 -1.70 -24.31
N GLN A 336 1.76 -2.67 -24.88
CA GLN A 336 1.29 -3.46 -26.02
C GLN A 336 0.04 -4.28 -25.70
N TYR A 337 -0.12 -4.68 -24.44
CA TYR A 337 -1.23 -5.50 -23.96
C TYR A 337 -2.12 -4.74 -22.98
N SER A 338 -1.95 -3.43 -22.80
CA SER A 338 -2.71 -2.69 -21.78
C SER A 338 -4.22 -2.59 -22.07
N ARG A 339 -4.65 -3.06 -23.24
CA ARG A 339 -6.06 -3.16 -23.68
C ARG A 339 -6.46 -4.58 -24.06
N ASP A 340 -5.60 -5.55 -23.78
CA ASP A 340 -5.80 -6.95 -24.08
C ASP A 340 -5.19 -7.77 -22.93
N TYR A 341 -4.96 -9.05 -23.12
CA TYR A 341 -4.30 -9.90 -22.16
C TYR A 341 -2.94 -10.37 -22.68
N LEU A 342 -2.10 -10.85 -21.77
CA LEU A 342 -0.83 -11.47 -22.17
C LEU A 342 -1.10 -12.80 -22.91
N PRO A 343 -0.36 -13.08 -24.00
CA PRO A 343 -0.45 -14.35 -24.70
C PRO A 343 -0.13 -15.53 -23.79
N LEU A 344 -0.89 -16.63 -23.93
CA LEU A 344 -0.73 -17.82 -23.09
C LEU A 344 0.65 -18.47 -23.27
N GLU A 345 1.26 -18.31 -24.43
CA GLU A 345 2.60 -18.80 -24.74
C GLU A 345 3.66 -18.19 -23.83
N ARG A 346 3.48 -16.94 -23.37
CA ARG A 346 4.41 -16.32 -22.41
C ARG A 346 4.41 -17.08 -21.09
N TYR A 347 3.23 -17.39 -20.57
CA TYR A 347 3.08 -18.19 -19.35
C TYR A 347 3.64 -19.60 -19.55
N GLY A 348 3.28 -20.26 -20.66
CA GLY A 348 3.79 -21.60 -20.99
C GLY A 348 5.31 -21.66 -21.09
N ASN A 349 5.93 -20.70 -21.77
CA ASN A 349 7.40 -20.64 -21.92
C ASN A 349 8.10 -20.33 -20.60
N ALA A 350 7.55 -19.44 -19.78
CA ALA A 350 8.07 -19.15 -18.45
C ALA A 350 7.95 -20.38 -17.52
N ALA A 351 6.85 -21.14 -17.59
CA ALA A 351 6.70 -22.37 -16.83
C ALA A 351 7.72 -23.43 -17.25
N LYS A 352 7.93 -23.60 -18.56
CA LYS A 352 8.97 -24.51 -19.08
C LYS A 352 10.36 -24.12 -18.59
N THR A 353 10.67 -22.83 -18.59
CA THR A 353 11.97 -22.30 -18.15
C THR A 353 12.17 -22.50 -16.64
N SER A 354 11.16 -22.16 -15.84
CA SER A 354 11.18 -22.33 -14.38
C SER A 354 11.35 -23.79 -13.98
N PHE A 355 10.71 -24.71 -14.69
CA PHE A 355 10.89 -26.13 -14.47
C PHE A 355 12.33 -26.60 -14.73
N ARG A 356 12.95 -26.15 -15.84
CA ARG A 356 14.35 -26.52 -16.15
C ARG A 356 15.31 -26.05 -15.07
N SER A 357 15.10 -24.84 -14.53
CA SER A 357 15.96 -24.32 -13.46
C SER A 357 15.81 -25.07 -12.14
N LEU A 358 14.71 -25.80 -11.95
CA LEU A 358 14.48 -26.64 -10.77
C LEU A 358 15.05 -28.05 -10.90
N LEU A 359 15.43 -28.49 -12.11
CA LEU A 359 16.05 -29.79 -12.30
C LEU A 359 17.45 -29.80 -11.64
N PRO A 360 17.81 -30.87 -10.91
CA PRO A 360 19.13 -31.00 -10.29
C PRO A 360 20.26 -30.81 -11.32
N SER A 361 21.31 -30.09 -10.95
CA SER A 361 22.45 -29.67 -11.80
C SER A 361 23.36 -30.80 -12.31
N GLY A 362 22.84 -32.01 -12.54
CA GLY A 362 23.54 -33.13 -13.19
C GLY A 362 23.46 -33.12 -14.72
N GLU A 363 22.81 -32.12 -15.33
CA GLU A 363 22.54 -32.05 -16.77
C GLU A 363 22.99 -30.72 -17.40
N HIS A 364 23.90 -30.00 -16.73
CA HIS A 364 24.58 -28.83 -17.28
C HIS A 364 25.92 -29.17 -17.96
N ASP A 365 26.18 -30.44 -18.25
CA ASP A 365 27.25 -30.83 -19.16
C ASP A 365 26.81 -30.57 -20.60
N SER A 366 27.26 -29.41 -21.09
CA SER A 366 27.19 -28.94 -22.49
C SER A 366 27.92 -29.84 -23.51
N ASN A 367 28.20 -31.10 -23.14
CA ASN A 367 28.85 -32.12 -23.99
C ASN A 367 28.10 -33.47 -24.01
N ALA A 368 26.86 -33.55 -23.51
CA ALA A 368 26.04 -34.74 -23.73
C ALA A 368 25.51 -34.76 -25.17
N THR A 369 26.21 -35.49 -26.04
CA THR A 369 25.75 -35.87 -27.37
C THR A 369 24.34 -36.48 -27.31
N GLY A 370 23.36 -35.74 -27.82
CA GLY A 370 22.08 -36.16 -28.41
C GLY A 370 21.37 -37.41 -27.87
N GLY A 371 20.22 -37.19 -27.22
CA GLY A 371 19.08 -38.12 -27.29
C GLY A 371 18.45 -38.53 -25.95
N SER A 372 19.22 -38.86 -24.92
CA SER A 372 18.67 -39.44 -23.68
C SER A 372 18.24 -38.41 -22.63
N GLY A 373 18.95 -37.28 -22.52
CA GLY A 373 18.61 -36.22 -21.55
C GLY A 373 17.31 -35.49 -21.92
N ASP A 374 17.12 -35.17 -23.20
CA ASP A 374 15.90 -34.52 -23.69
C ASP A 374 14.64 -35.39 -23.49
N PHE A 375 14.75 -36.71 -23.67
CA PHE A 375 13.61 -37.63 -23.44
C PHE A 375 13.27 -37.75 -21.95
N ASN A 376 14.27 -37.84 -21.08
CA ASN A 376 14.05 -37.87 -19.63
C ASN A 376 13.45 -36.55 -19.13
N ALA A 377 13.96 -35.41 -19.61
CA ALA A 377 13.38 -34.10 -19.31
C ALA A 377 11.94 -34.00 -19.82
N LEU A 378 11.65 -34.49 -21.02
CA LEU A 378 10.29 -34.55 -21.57
C LEU A 378 9.34 -35.41 -20.73
N MET A 379 9.80 -36.59 -20.29
CA MET A 379 9.04 -37.47 -19.40
C MET A 379 8.83 -36.81 -18.02
N ALA A 380 9.83 -36.09 -17.51
CA ALA A 380 9.70 -35.32 -16.28
C ALA A 380 8.64 -34.22 -16.44
N TYR A 381 8.64 -33.48 -17.55
CA TYR A 381 7.61 -32.48 -17.84
C TYR A 381 6.20 -33.06 -17.90
N MET A 382 6.00 -34.16 -18.64
CA MET A 382 4.67 -34.77 -18.81
C MET A 382 4.07 -35.26 -17.49
N ASN A 383 4.94 -35.68 -16.56
CA ASN A 383 4.51 -36.21 -15.27
C ASN A 383 4.51 -35.17 -14.14
N SER A 384 5.10 -34.00 -14.37
CA SER A 384 5.13 -32.92 -13.40
C SER A 384 3.83 -32.13 -13.42
N PRO A 385 3.20 -31.90 -12.26
CA PRO A 385 1.99 -31.10 -12.18
C PRO A 385 2.25 -29.64 -12.55
N LEU A 386 1.50 -29.12 -13.52
CA LEU A 386 1.33 -27.69 -13.72
C LEU A 386 0.00 -27.27 -13.08
N VAL A 387 0.08 -26.47 -12.03
CA VAL A 387 -1.09 -26.11 -11.21
C VAL A 387 -1.57 -24.73 -11.63
N LEU A 388 -2.82 -24.63 -12.09
CA LEU A 388 -3.39 -23.42 -12.63
C LEU A 388 -4.43 -22.81 -11.69
N ALA A 389 -4.27 -21.53 -11.39
CA ALA A 389 -5.32 -20.67 -10.88
C ALA A 389 -5.66 -19.60 -11.91
N SER A 390 -6.95 -19.42 -12.20
CA SER A 390 -7.42 -18.33 -13.04
C SER A 390 -8.83 -17.94 -12.65
N ASP A 391 -9.11 -16.66 -12.78
CA ASP A 391 -10.44 -16.10 -12.66
C ASP A 391 -11.32 -16.39 -13.89
N ASP A 392 -10.73 -16.82 -15.00
CA ASP A 392 -11.46 -17.37 -16.15
C ASP A 392 -11.64 -18.90 -15.95
N PRO A 393 -12.86 -19.37 -15.64
CA PRO A 393 -13.11 -20.77 -15.31
C PRO A 393 -12.89 -21.74 -16.48
N ASP A 394 -12.96 -21.26 -17.72
CA ASP A 394 -12.93 -22.07 -18.94
C ASP A 394 -11.53 -22.15 -19.58
N ILE A 395 -10.59 -21.30 -19.13
CA ILE A 395 -9.25 -21.16 -19.70
C ILE A 395 -8.49 -22.50 -19.83
N ILE A 396 -8.63 -23.40 -18.84
CA ILE A 396 -7.93 -24.69 -18.80
C ILE A 396 -8.40 -25.63 -19.92
N SER A 397 -9.63 -25.46 -20.40
CA SER A 397 -10.24 -26.29 -21.44
C SER A 397 -9.92 -25.80 -22.86
N THR A 398 -9.33 -24.62 -23.00
CA THR A 398 -9.05 -24.02 -24.31
C THR A 398 -7.89 -24.72 -25.02
N SER A 399 -8.00 -24.85 -26.35
CA SER A 399 -6.95 -25.43 -27.18
C SER A 399 -5.68 -24.56 -27.21
N GLU A 400 -5.83 -23.23 -27.12
CA GLU A 400 -4.74 -22.28 -27.01
C GLU A 400 -3.90 -22.54 -25.75
N PHE A 401 -4.55 -22.67 -24.58
CA PHE A 401 -3.86 -22.97 -23.34
C PHE A 401 -3.13 -24.31 -23.39
N SER A 402 -3.83 -25.36 -23.84
CA SER A 402 -3.24 -26.71 -23.99
C SER A 402 -2.00 -26.69 -24.90
N SER A 403 -2.05 -25.93 -25.99
CA SER A 403 -0.93 -25.77 -26.91
C SER A 403 0.23 -24.99 -26.27
N ALA A 404 -0.06 -23.91 -25.54
CA ALA A 404 0.93 -23.07 -24.89
C ALA A 404 1.73 -23.82 -23.82
N VAL A 405 1.04 -24.62 -22.99
CA VAL A 405 1.66 -25.34 -21.86
C VAL A 405 2.18 -26.73 -22.22
N SER A 406 1.93 -27.22 -23.43
CA SER A 406 2.50 -28.50 -23.87
C SER A 406 4.03 -28.53 -23.65
N PRO A 407 4.57 -29.61 -23.03
CA PRO A 407 3.95 -30.91 -22.78
C PRO A 407 3.40 -31.12 -21.34
N PHE A 408 3.21 -30.06 -20.56
CA PHE A 408 2.71 -30.17 -19.18
C PHE A 408 1.28 -30.74 -19.13
N LYS A 409 1.01 -31.53 -18.08
CA LYS A 409 -0.35 -31.84 -17.67
C LYS A 409 -0.85 -30.77 -16.68
N ALA A 410 -1.63 -29.83 -17.20
CA ALA A 410 -2.24 -28.79 -16.38
C ALA A 410 -3.43 -29.33 -15.57
N GLN A 411 -3.58 -28.83 -14.35
CA GLN A 411 -4.72 -29.11 -13.47
C GLN A 411 -5.06 -27.89 -12.61
N LYS A 412 -6.31 -27.78 -12.17
CA LYS A 412 -6.76 -26.64 -11.35
C LYS A 412 -6.09 -26.68 -9.97
N ALA A 413 -5.85 -25.51 -9.39
CA ALA A 413 -5.34 -25.35 -8.03
C ALA A 413 -6.31 -25.89 -6.98
N GLN A 414 -7.60 -25.69 -7.21
CA GLN A 414 -8.65 -26.28 -6.40
C GLN A 414 -9.89 -26.58 -7.25
N GLU A 415 -10.65 -27.59 -6.83
CA GLU A 415 -11.90 -27.99 -7.48
C GLU A 415 -13.09 -27.89 -6.51
N ARG A 416 -12.85 -27.41 -5.28
CA ARG A 416 -13.82 -27.37 -4.19
C ARG A 416 -14.89 -26.31 -4.40
N ILE A 417 -14.51 -25.16 -4.93
CA ILE A 417 -15.40 -24.03 -5.19
C ILE A 417 -15.17 -23.57 -6.62
N GLN A 418 -16.13 -23.86 -7.50
CA GLN A 418 -16.08 -23.42 -8.89
C GLN A 418 -17.10 -22.30 -9.10
N LEU A 419 -16.62 -21.15 -9.59
CA LEU A 419 -17.50 -20.09 -10.03
C LEU A 419 -18.30 -20.57 -11.25
N ALA A 420 -19.60 -20.30 -11.26
CA ALA A 420 -20.46 -20.77 -12.32
C ALA A 420 -20.10 -20.11 -13.66
N THR A 421 -19.84 -20.95 -14.67
CA THR A 421 -19.67 -20.50 -16.06
C THR A 421 -21.02 -20.09 -16.62
N LYS A 422 -21.02 -19.24 -17.66
CA LYS A 422 -22.26 -18.89 -18.38
C LYS A 422 -23.00 -20.14 -18.87
N ALA A 423 -22.28 -21.07 -19.49
CA ALA A 423 -22.85 -22.34 -19.94
C ALA A 423 -23.53 -23.13 -18.79
N THR A 424 -22.92 -23.13 -17.60
CA THR A 424 -23.51 -23.78 -16.41
C THR A 424 -24.76 -23.05 -15.93
N LEU A 425 -24.75 -21.71 -15.93
CA LEU A 425 -25.90 -20.88 -15.53
C LEU A 425 -27.06 -21.02 -16.52
N ASP A 426 -26.78 -21.05 -17.82
CA ASP A 426 -27.79 -21.26 -18.86
C ASP A 426 -28.48 -22.62 -18.73
N LEU A 427 -27.75 -23.65 -18.32
CA LEU A 427 -28.30 -24.99 -18.08
C LEU A 427 -29.07 -25.10 -16.76
N SER A 428 -28.56 -24.48 -15.69
CA SER A 428 -29.08 -24.66 -14.32
C SER A 428 -30.14 -23.63 -13.92
N SER A 429 -30.14 -22.46 -14.55
CA SER A 429 -31.08 -21.37 -14.31
C SER A 429 -31.28 -20.58 -15.61
N PRO A 430 -31.93 -21.19 -16.62
CA PRO A 430 -32.21 -20.52 -17.88
C PRO A 430 -33.08 -19.29 -17.61
N LYS A 431 -32.54 -18.09 -17.84
CA LYS A 431 -33.37 -16.89 -17.90
C LYS A 431 -34.12 -16.89 -19.21
N LYS A 432 -35.41 -16.60 -19.14
CA LYS A 432 -36.22 -16.37 -20.33
C LYS A 432 -35.79 -15.04 -20.92
N ASP A 433 -35.43 -15.06 -22.20
CA ASP A 433 -35.23 -13.86 -23.00
C ASP A 433 -36.33 -12.84 -22.65
N LEU A 434 -35.92 -11.67 -22.17
CA LEU A 434 -36.77 -10.54 -21.79
C LEU A 434 -37.55 -9.97 -22.99
N ARG A 435 -37.39 -10.53 -24.20
CA ARG A 435 -38.06 -10.08 -25.42
C ARG A 435 -38.52 -11.22 -26.32
N GLU A 436 -39.65 -10.97 -26.99
CA GLU A 436 -40.16 -11.81 -28.06
C GLU A 436 -39.21 -11.79 -29.29
N PRO A 437 -39.07 -12.92 -30.01
CA PRO A 437 -38.26 -12.99 -31.22
C PRO A 437 -38.70 -11.94 -32.25
N GLY A 438 -37.80 -11.03 -32.66
CA GLY A 438 -38.05 -10.04 -33.72
C GLY A 438 -38.12 -8.57 -33.29
N SER A 439 -37.82 -8.23 -32.03
CA SER A 439 -37.78 -6.82 -31.61
C SER A 439 -36.66 -6.02 -32.31
N ALA A 440 -36.97 -4.82 -32.81
CA ALA A 440 -36.06 -3.98 -33.60
C ALA A 440 -34.87 -3.37 -32.84
N TYR A 441 -34.81 -3.54 -31.51
CA TYR A 441 -33.73 -3.04 -30.67
C TYR A 441 -32.91 -4.23 -30.13
N VAL A 442 -31.82 -4.56 -30.81
CA VAL A 442 -30.88 -5.56 -30.33
C VAL A 442 -30.04 -4.94 -29.22
N LYS A 443 -30.47 -5.14 -27.96
CA LYS A 443 -29.58 -4.94 -26.81
C LYS A 443 -28.80 -6.24 -26.63
N HIS A 444 -27.54 -6.27 -27.08
CA HIS A 444 -26.62 -7.41 -26.98
C HIS A 444 -26.13 -7.66 -25.53
N VAL A 445 -27.02 -7.70 -24.55
CA VAL A 445 -26.65 -8.04 -23.17
C VAL A 445 -27.24 -9.40 -22.87
N ASP A 446 -26.37 -10.41 -22.83
CA ASP A 446 -26.73 -11.75 -22.39
C ASP A 446 -27.29 -11.69 -20.97
N GLU A 447 -28.45 -12.32 -20.76
CA GLU A 447 -29.21 -12.18 -19.52
C GLU A 447 -28.61 -12.98 -18.35
N ASN A 448 -27.85 -14.02 -18.68
CA ASN A 448 -26.96 -14.72 -17.77
C ASN A 448 -25.53 -14.21 -17.99
N SER A 449 -25.13 -13.24 -17.17
CA SER A 449 -23.74 -12.79 -17.08
C SER A 449 -23.00 -13.67 -16.07
N GLY A 450 -22.37 -14.74 -16.55
CA GLY A 450 -21.42 -15.53 -15.76
C GLY A 450 -20.06 -14.84 -15.63
N TRP A 451 -19.10 -15.51 -14.99
CA TRP A 451 -17.69 -15.07 -14.94
C TRP A 451 -16.92 -15.37 -16.24
N GLU A 452 -17.63 -15.31 -17.37
CA GLU A 452 -17.04 -15.58 -18.69
C GLU A 452 -15.97 -14.55 -19.00
N GLY A 453 -14.76 -15.02 -19.30
CA GLY A 453 -13.61 -14.14 -19.56
C GLY A 453 -12.98 -13.50 -18.33
N GLY A 454 -13.35 -13.90 -17.10
CA GLY A 454 -12.63 -13.57 -15.87
C GLY A 454 -13.43 -12.81 -14.80
N PHE A 455 -12.72 -12.32 -13.79
CA PHE A 455 -13.28 -11.56 -12.67
C PHE A 455 -13.48 -10.07 -13.04
N PHE A 456 -14.70 -9.57 -12.88
CA PHE A 456 -15.05 -8.17 -13.00
C PHE A 456 -15.61 -7.63 -11.67
N SER A 457 -14.96 -6.59 -11.12
CA SER A 457 -15.38 -5.91 -9.89
C SER A 457 -16.84 -5.42 -9.94
N ALA A 458 -17.28 -4.90 -11.09
CA ALA A 458 -18.66 -4.46 -11.27
C ALA A 458 -19.67 -5.62 -11.16
N LEU A 459 -19.34 -6.82 -11.68
CA LEU A 459 -20.17 -8.01 -11.54
C LEU A 459 -20.21 -8.46 -10.08
N PHE A 460 -19.07 -8.48 -9.39
CA PHE A 460 -18.99 -8.78 -7.97
C PHE A 460 -19.91 -7.88 -7.13
N TYR A 461 -19.85 -6.57 -7.31
CA TYR A 461 -20.71 -5.63 -6.59
C TYR A 461 -22.19 -5.72 -7.01
N SER A 462 -22.49 -6.21 -8.21
CA SER A 462 -23.87 -6.45 -8.64
C SER A 462 -24.53 -7.62 -7.88
N ILE A 463 -23.74 -8.55 -7.32
CA ILE A 463 -24.25 -9.64 -6.47
C ILE A 463 -24.88 -9.02 -5.22
N GLY A 464 -26.21 -9.08 -5.13
CA GLY A 464 -26.98 -8.48 -4.03
C GLY A 464 -27.44 -7.05 -4.23
N SER A 465 -27.15 -6.43 -5.38
CA SER A 465 -27.71 -5.12 -5.72
C SER A 465 -29.16 -5.31 -6.17
N LEU A 466 -30.09 -5.09 -5.24
CA LEU A 466 -31.50 -4.93 -5.56
C LEU A 466 -31.68 -3.54 -6.20
N ASP A 467 -32.23 -3.50 -7.41
CA ASP A 467 -32.58 -2.33 -8.24
C ASP A 467 -32.09 -0.94 -7.79
N LYS A 468 -31.30 -0.29 -8.67
CA LYS A 468 -30.85 1.12 -8.61
C LYS A 468 -32.01 2.13 -8.65
N THR A 469 -32.87 2.16 -7.63
CA THR A 469 -33.95 3.16 -7.53
C THR A 469 -33.82 4.11 -6.34
N LYS A 470 -32.76 4.03 -5.54
CA LYS A 470 -32.48 5.05 -4.52
C LYS A 470 -31.01 5.47 -4.52
N ASP A 471 -30.77 6.59 -5.19
CA ASP A 471 -29.59 7.46 -5.04
C ASP A 471 -29.68 8.20 -3.70
N THR A 472 -29.73 7.44 -2.61
CA THR A 472 -29.59 7.95 -1.24
C THR A 472 -28.38 7.23 -0.68
N GLY A 473 -27.32 7.97 -0.33
CA GLY A 473 -26.05 7.46 0.17
C GLY A 473 -26.12 6.81 1.56
N ASP A 474 -27.09 5.92 1.74
CA ASP A 474 -27.21 4.97 2.84
C ASP A 474 -26.52 3.66 2.44
N GLU A 475 -25.91 3.00 3.42
CA GLU A 475 -25.36 1.65 3.29
C GLU A 475 -26.47 0.71 2.81
N GLN A 476 -26.40 0.31 1.55
CA GLN A 476 -27.31 -0.68 1.01
C GLN A 476 -27.01 -2.01 1.71
N GLU A 477 -27.88 -2.41 2.63
CA GLU A 477 -27.79 -3.70 3.32
C GLU A 477 -27.76 -4.82 2.28
N ILE A 478 -26.66 -5.57 2.25
CA ILE A 478 -26.45 -6.65 1.29
C ILE A 478 -27.28 -7.85 1.77
N PRO A 479 -28.18 -8.40 0.94
CA PRO A 479 -28.94 -9.60 1.33
C PRO A 479 -28.00 -10.74 1.74
N GLU A 480 -28.34 -11.47 2.80
CA GLU A 480 -27.48 -12.53 3.36
C GLU A 480 -27.03 -13.57 2.30
N GLN A 481 -27.94 -13.97 1.40
CA GLN A 481 -27.59 -14.91 0.33
C GLN A 481 -26.58 -14.33 -0.65
N ALA A 482 -26.64 -13.03 -0.92
CA ALA A 482 -25.68 -12.35 -1.77
C ALA A 482 -24.30 -12.24 -1.08
N LEU A 483 -24.28 -11.95 0.22
CA LEU A 483 -23.05 -11.95 1.00
C LEU A 483 -22.38 -13.33 0.97
N ARG A 484 -23.13 -14.41 1.18
CA ARG A 484 -22.62 -15.79 1.06
C ARG A 484 -22.03 -16.11 -0.31
N MET A 485 -22.58 -15.55 -1.38
CA MET A 485 -22.01 -15.71 -2.73
C MET A 485 -20.68 -14.96 -2.86
N ARG A 486 -20.57 -13.75 -2.29
CA ARG A 486 -19.31 -12.99 -2.27
C ARG A 486 -18.24 -13.69 -1.42
N GLU A 487 -18.64 -14.26 -0.29
CA GLU A 487 -17.78 -15.09 0.56
C GLU A 487 -17.18 -16.27 -0.22
N LEU A 488 -18.00 -16.99 -0.99
CA LEU A 488 -17.52 -18.10 -1.82
C LEU A 488 -16.49 -17.67 -2.88
N VAL A 489 -16.66 -16.47 -3.46
CA VAL A 489 -15.67 -15.91 -4.40
C VAL A 489 -14.33 -15.65 -3.71
N GLY A 490 -14.36 -15.01 -2.54
CA GLY A 490 -13.14 -14.78 -1.75
C GLY A 490 -12.48 -16.09 -1.30
N ARG A 491 -13.28 -17.06 -0.88
CA ARG A 491 -12.79 -18.37 -0.41
C ARG A 491 -12.13 -19.18 -1.54
N ALA A 492 -12.71 -19.17 -2.74
CA ALA A 492 -12.11 -19.81 -3.91
C ALA A 492 -10.74 -19.19 -4.24
N TYR A 493 -10.65 -17.86 -4.23
CA TYR A 493 -9.41 -17.12 -4.46
C TYR A 493 -8.32 -17.47 -3.43
N LEU A 494 -8.68 -17.59 -2.16
CA LEU A 494 -7.74 -17.99 -1.10
C LEU A 494 -7.24 -19.42 -1.24
N LEU A 495 -8.11 -20.36 -1.60
CA LEU A 495 -7.71 -21.74 -1.85
C LEU A 495 -6.76 -21.85 -3.04
N ASP A 496 -7.02 -21.10 -4.11
CA ASP A 496 -6.10 -20.99 -5.26
C ASP A 496 -4.71 -20.50 -4.82
N LEU A 497 -4.66 -19.40 -4.07
CA LEU A 497 -3.40 -18.83 -3.58
C LEU A 497 -2.66 -19.76 -2.61
N ALA A 498 -3.37 -20.39 -1.67
CA ALA A 498 -2.79 -21.31 -0.70
C ALA A 498 -2.16 -22.54 -1.36
N VAL A 499 -2.76 -23.05 -2.45
CA VAL A 499 -2.18 -24.15 -3.20
C VAL A 499 -1.01 -23.69 -4.07
N LEU A 500 -1.15 -22.54 -4.76
CA LEU A 500 -0.08 -22.03 -5.64
C LEU A 500 1.16 -21.58 -4.84
N GLY A 501 0.98 -20.97 -3.67
CA GLY A 501 2.07 -20.53 -2.79
C GLY A 501 2.97 -21.67 -2.33
N GLU A 502 2.45 -22.90 -2.32
CA GLU A 502 3.19 -24.11 -1.99
C GLU A 502 3.93 -24.73 -3.20
N SER A 503 3.89 -24.10 -4.38
CA SER A 503 4.62 -24.58 -5.56
C SER A 503 6.13 -24.28 -5.47
N ASP A 504 6.95 -25.06 -6.17
CA ASP A 504 8.41 -24.86 -6.20
C ASP A 504 8.79 -23.58 -6.98
N ALA A 505 8.00 -23.26 -8.02
CA ALA A 505 8.03 -22.00 -8.77
C ALA A 505 6.61 -21.54 -9.13
N VAL A 506 6.42 -20.24 -9.31
CA VAL A 506 5.15 -19.62 -9.75
C VAL A 506 5.38 -18.69 -10.92
N VAL A 507 4.55 -18.82 -11.95
CA VAL A 507 4.52 -17.92 -13.11
C VAL A 507 3.23 -17.10 -13.09
N CYS A 508 3.35 -15.78 -13.14
CA CYS A 508 2.21 -14.89 -13.10
C CYS A 508 2.52 -13.48 -13.65
N ALA A 509 1.50 -12.62 -13.75
CA ALA A 509 1.66 -11.23 -14.18
C ALA A 509 1.54 -10.25 -12.99
N VAL A 510 2.56 -9.42 -12.75
CA VAL A 510 2.65 -8.52 -11.58
C VAL A 510 1.54 -7.46 -11.51
N SER A 511 0.88 -7.17 -12.64
CA SER A 511 -0.33 -6.34 -12.68
C SER A 511 -1.37 -6.84 -11.67
N SER A 512 -1.54 -8.16 -11.54
CA SER A 512 -2.44 -8.78 -10.58
C SER A 512 -1.90 -8.74 -9.15
N ALA A 513 -2.75 -8.32 -8.21
CA ALA A 513 -2.47 -8.44 -6.79
C ALA A 513 -2.24 -9.89 -6.37
N GLY A 514 -2.90 -10.87 -7.02
CA GLY A 514 -2.66 -12.30 -6.76
C GLY A 514 -1.22 -12.72 -7.06
N CYS A 515 -0.64 -12.21 -8.15
CA CYS A 515 0.76 -12.48 -8.47
C CYS A 515 1.71 -11.89 -7.43
N ARG A 516 1.42 -10.67 -6.96
CA ARG A 516 2.20 -10.00 -5.91
C ARG A 516 2.08 -10.71 -4.56
N VAL A 517 0.90 -11.21 -4.22
CA VAL A 517 0.64 -12.04 -3.04
C VAL A 517 1.42 -13.35 -3.13
N LEU A 518 1.41 -14.04 -4.27
CA LEU A 518 2.18 -15.28 -4.44
C LEU A 518 3.69 -15.06 -4.26
N ALA A 519 4.23 -13.93 -4.73
CA ALA A 519 5.61 -13.55 -4.44
C ALA A 519 5.88 -13.43 -2.94
N VAL A 520 4.94 -12.83 -2.20
CA VAL A 520 5.01 -12.81 -0.74
C VAL A 520 5.03 -14.24 -0.25
N MET A 521 3.98 -15.04 -0.48
CA MET A 521 3.82 -16.42 0.04
C MET A 521 5.01 -17.36 -0.23
N MET A 522 5.67 -17.21 -1.37
CA MET A 522 6.86 -18.02 -1.71
C MET A 522 8.14 -17.59 -0.97
N GLY A 523 8.15 -16.38 -0.39
CA GLY A 523 9.27 -15.80 0.34
C GLY A 523 10.26 -15.02 -0.55
N TRP A 524 11.06 -14.19 0.11
CA TRP A 524 12.01 -13.28 -0.55
C TRP A 524 13.07 -14.02 -1.39
N ASP A 525 13.49 -15.20 -0.95
CA ASP A 525 14.47 -16.01 -1.68
C ASP A 525 13.92 -16.51 -3.01
N ALA A 526 12.65 -16.92 -3.06
CA ALA A 526 11.99 -17.31 -4.31
C ALA A 526 11.95 -16.16 -5.32
N VAL A 527 11.73 -14.94 -4.84
CA VAL A 527 11.70 -13.73 -5.65
C VAL A 527 13.09 -13.41 -6.22
N LYS A 528 14.15 -13.49 -5.41
CA LYS A 528 15.54 -13.26 -5.87
C LYS A 528 16.06 -14.34 -6.81
N GLU A 529 15.74 -15.60 -6.52
CA GLU A 529 16.21 -16.78 -7.27
C GLU A 529 15.47 -16.98 -8.59
N GLY A 530 14.44 -16.17 -8.86
CA GLY A 530 13.62 -16.29 -10.07
C GLY A 530 12.66 -17.49 -10.03
N ARG A 531 12.33 -18.00 -8.84
CA ARG A 531 11.25 -18.99 -8.66
C ARG A 531 9.87 -18.35 -8.72
N TRP A 532 9.76 -17.06 -8.40
CA TRP A 532 8.61 -16.23 -8.77
C TRP A 532 8.91 -15.47 -10.07
N VAL A 533 8.14 -15.73 -11.12
CA VAL A 533 8.39 -15.21 -12.47
C VAL A 533 7.27 -14.30 -12.94
N ASN A 534 7.60 -13.01 -13.12
CA ASN A 534 6.73 -12.02 -13.74
C ASN A 534 6.80 -12.07 -15.27
N VAL A 535 5.69 -12.36 -15.95
CA VAL A 535 5.58 -12.43 -17.42
C VAL A 535 5.03 -11.16 -18.09
N ASP A 536 4.74 -10.12 -17.31
CA ASP A 536 4.28 -8.81 -17.77
C ASP A 536 5.46 -7.94 -18.22
N ASP A 537 5.59 -6.71 -17.71
CA ASP A 537 6.53 -5.69 -18.19
C ASP A 537 7.95 -5.75 -17.57
N HIS A 538 8.39 -6.94 -17.14
CA HIS A 538 9.69 -7.18 -16.49
C HIS A 538 10.00 -6.32 -15.26
N ARG A 539 9.02 -5.60 -14.71
CA ARG A 539 9.22 -4.83 -13.48
C ARG A 539 9.55 -5.76 -12.32
N PRO A 540 10.41 -5.30 -11.39
CA PRO A 540 10.62 -6.01 -10.13
C PRO A 540 9.30 -6.06 -9.34
N TRP A 541 9.24 -6.99 -8.39
CA TRP A 541 8.11 -7.06 -7.47
C TRP A 541 7.91 -5.72 -6.75
N THR A 542 6.66 -5.29 -6.64
CA THR A 542 6.23 -4.14 -5.83
C THR A 542 4.95 -4.51 -5.10
N TRP A 543 4.68 -3.87 -3.96
CA TRP A 543 3.43 -4.11 -3.23
C TRP A 543 2.22 -3.41 -3.88
N THR A 544 2.42 -2.33 -4.67
CA THR A 544 1.38 -1.52 -5.34
C THR A 544 1.05 -1.94 -6.75
#